data_AF-A0A9X1C880-F1
#
_entry.id   AF-A0A9X1C880-F1
#
_cell.length_a   1.000
_cell.length_b   1.000
_cell.length_c   1.000
_cell.angle_alpha   90.00
_cell.angle_beta   90.00
_cell.angle_gamma   90.00
#
_symmetry.space_group_name_H-M   'P 1'
#
loop_
_entity.id
_entity.type
_entity.pdbx_description
1 polymer ?
#
loop_
_entity_poly.entity_id
_entity_poly.type
_entity_poly.pdbx_seq_one_letter_code
_entity_poly.pdbx_strand_id
1 'polypeptide(L)'
;MKKSVLVLALALSVTAFYSCDSTKSTTSTSDTATSISNMGIDQLQSYFMNSPETQEKVQDAIVSNPSSSVSTQVADYLTTSSDTSSLITDYLSGSGTKAKLLQYAMSNPELTSKVMSYISSNPDILKQAMSLIGM
;
A
#
# COMPACT_ATOMS: atom_id res chain seq x y z
N MET A 1 16.38 43.65 -48.91
CA MET A 1 17.53 43.79 -47.99
C MET A 1 17.04 43.61 -46.58
N LYS A 2 17.70 42.72 -45.80
CA LYS A 2 17.79 42.69 -44.32
C LYS A 2 16.47 42.49 -43.55
N LYS A 3 16.38 41.82 -42.40
CA LYS A 3 17.16 40.85 -41.61
C LYS A 3 16.20 40.53 -40.44
N SER A 4 16.25 39.29 -39.92
CA SER A 4 16.03 38.83 -38.55
C SER A 4 15.13 39.62 -37.58
N VAL A 5 14.36 38.91 -36.74
CA VAL A 5 14.75 38.60 -35.35
C VAL A 5 13.61 37.86 -34.64
N LEU A 6 13.99 36.75 -34.00
CA LEU A 6 13.24 35.93 -33.06
C LEU A 6 13.26 36.62 -31.69
N VAL A 7 12.11 36.79 -31.04
CA VAL A 7 12.03 37.08 -29.59
C VAL A 7 10.88 36.30 -28.96
N LEU A 8 11.30 35.45 -28.04
CA LEU A 8 10.55 34.70 -27.02
C LEU A 8 9.92 35.69 -26.02
N ALA A 9 8.64 35.55 -25.70
CA ALA A 9 8.03 36.31 -24.59
C ALA A 9 6.98 35.46 -23.85
N LEU A 10 7.38 35.03 -22.65
CA LEU A 10 6.51 34.67 -21.52
C LEU A 10 5.62 35.86 -21.14
N ALA A 11 4.32 35.63 -20.96
CA ALA A 11 3.43 36.43 -20.09
C ALA A 11 2.14 35.63 -19.86
N LEU A 12 1.91 35.04 -18.68
CA LEU A 12 1.24 35.66 -17.53
C LEU A 12 -0.08 36.36 -17.91
N SER A 13 -1.19 35.63 -17.81
CA SER A 13 -2.53 36.22 -17.72
C SER A 13 -3.28 35.67 -16.51
N VAL A 14 -3.18 36.42 -15.42
CA VAL A 14 -4.13 36.46 -14.32
C VAL A 14 -5.47 36.97 -14.88
N THR A 15 -6.56 36.24 -14.66
CA THR A 15 -7.92 36.82 -14.70
C THR A 15 -8.69 36.42 -13.45
N ALA A 16 -9.44 37.41 -12.95
CA ALA A 16 -9.92 37.55 -11.60
C ALA A 16 -11.29 36.89 -11.36
N PHE A 17 -11.52 36.69 -10.06
CA PHE A 17 -12.70 36.26 -9.31
C PHE A 17 -14.07 36.78 -9.77
N TYR A 18 -15.12 35.98 -9.51
CA TYR A 18 -16.27 36.23 -8.58
C TYR A 18 -17.34 35.14 -8.84
N SER A 19 -17.76 34.32 -7.87
CA SER A 19 -18.87 34.65 -6.95
C SER A 19 -19.07 33.61 -5.82
N CYS A 20 -19.51 34.13 -4.68
CA CYS A 20 -20.05 33.55 -3.43
C CYS A 20 -20.41 32.05 -3.36
N ASP A 21 -19.97 31.38 -2.30
CA ASP A 21 -20.83 31.09 -1.13
C ASP A 21 -19.97 30.69 0.09
N SER A 22 -20.51 30.86 1.29
CA SER A 22 -19.79 30.81 2.57
C SER A 22 -19.62 29.38 3.07
N THR A 23 -18.38 28.91 3.23
CA THR A 23 -18.02 28.09 4.40
C THR A 23 -16.51 28.03 4.57
N LYS A 24 -16.08 28.47 5.75
CA LYS A 24 -14.72 28.31 6.27
C LYS A 24 -14.37 26.83 6.35
N SER A 25 -13.58 26.36 5.38
CA SER A 25 -12.60 25.29 5.55
C SER A 25 -11.54 25.48 4.47
N THR A 26 -10.35 25.86 4.92
CA THR A 26 -9.14 26.02 4.13
C THR A 26 -8.72 24.66 3.58
N THR A 27 -9.24 24.27 2.42
CA THR A 27 -8.66 23.17 1.63
C THR A 27 -7.76 23.81 0.58
N SER A 28 -6.50 24.02 0.95
CA SER A 28 -5.43 24.23 -0.01
C SER A 28 -5.04 22.86 -0.56
N THR A 29 -5.30 22.68 -1.85
CA THR A 29 -4.76 21.59 -2.66
C THR A 29 -3.26 21.80 -2.89
N SER A 30 -2.52 20.69 -2.89
CA SER A 30 -1.16 20.50 -3.41
C SER A 30 -0.02 21.12 -2.63
N ASP A 31 0.56 20.31 -1.75
CA ASP A 31 1.91 19.77 -1.89
C ASP A 31 2.33 19.25 -0.51
N THR A 32 1.96 18.02 -0.21
CA THR A 32 2.51 17.33 0.94
C THR A 32 2.69 15.90 0.50
N ALA A 33 3.94 15.47 0.40
CA ALA A 33 4.26 14.08 0.66
C ALA A 33 3.71 13.80 2.06
N THR A 34 2.44 13.41 2.14
CA THR A 34 1.76 13.08 3.38
C THR A 34 2.49 11.83 3.86
N SER A 35 3.46 12.04 4.75
CA SER A 35 4.09 10.94 5.46
C SER A 35 2.95 10.09 6.01
N ILE A 36 2.94 8.80 5.69
CA ILE A 36 1.87 7.88 6.07
C ILE A 36 1.62 7.89 7.59
N SER A 37 2.62 8.30 8.35
CA SER A 37 2.56 8.64 9.78
C SER A 37 1.38 9.55 10.18
N ASN A 38 0.86 10.38 9.27
CA ASN A 38 -0.26 11.30 9.51
C ASN A 38 -1.59 10.85 8.86
N MET A 39 -1.59 9.73 8.12
CA MET A 39 -2.80 9.18 7.51
C MET A 39 -3.61 8.41 8.56
N GLY A 40 -4.92 8.67 8.62
CA GLY A 40 -5.81 7.90 9.49
C GLY A 40 -5.83 6.42 9.10
N ILE A 41 -6.00 5.51 10.07
CA ILE A 41 -6.01 4.06 9.81
C ILE A 41 -7.03 3.68 8.72
N ASP A 42 -8.21 4.29 8.72
CA ASP A 42 -9.25 4.00 7.73
C ASP A 42 -8.83 4.44 6.32
N GLN A 43 -8.11 5.56 6.21
CA GLN A 43 -7.55 6.03 4.94
C GLN A 43 -6.42 5.11 4.47
N LEU A 44 -5.58 4.65 5.40
CA LEU A 44 -4.51 3.70 5.13
C LEU A 44 -5.06 2.37 4.62
N GLN A 45 -6.09 1.86 5.29
CA GLN A 45 -6.77 0.62 4.92
C GLN A 45 -7.42 0.76 3.55
N SER A 46 -8.14 1.86 3.32
CA SER A 46 -8.76 2.14 2.02
C SER A 46 -7.71 2.24 0.90
N TYR A 47 -6.62 2.98 1.13
CA TYR A 47 -5.52 3.08 0.16
C TYR A 47 -4.92 1.71 -0.14
N PHE A 48 -4.61 0.92 0.90
CA PHE A 48 -4.04 -0.41 0.75
C PHE A 48 -4.97 -1.37 0.00
N MET A 49 -6.27 -1.38 0.31
CA MET A 49 -7.24 -2.27 -0.34
C MET A 49 -7.53 -1.88 -1.80
N ASN A 50 -7.41 -0.59 -2.14
CA ASN A 50 -7.66 -0.09 -3.49
C ASN A 50 -6.40 0.04 -4.35
N SER A 51 -5.22 -0.34 -3.83
CA SER A 51 -3.94 -0.25 -4.54
C SER A 51 -3.34 -1.63 -4.77
N PRO A 52 -3.58 -2.27 -5.93
CA PRO A 52 -2.98 -3.55 -6.29
C PRO A 52 -1.44 -3.52 -6.27
N GLU A 53 -0.84 -2.42 -6.75
CA GLU A 53 0.62 -2.23 -6.74
C GLU A 53 1.17 -2.24 -5.31
N THR A 54 0.46 -1.62 -4.36
CA THR A 54 0.86 -1.63 -2.96
C THR A 54 0.75 -3.03 -2.36
N GLN A 55 -0.32 -3.76 -2.67
CA GLN A 55 -0.48 -5.14 -2.21
C GLN A 55 0.61 -6.06 -2.76
N GLU A 56 0.96 -5.91 -4.04
CA GLU A 56 2.05 -6.64 -4.69
C GLU A 56 3.39 -6.36 -4.01
N LYS A 57 3.71 -5.09 -3.74
CA LYS A 57 4.93 -4.73 -2.98
C LYS A 57 4.95 -5.34 -1.58
N VAL A 58 3.82 -5.33 -0.87
CA VAL A 58 3.72 -5.95 0.46
C VAL A 58 3.91 -7.46 0.36
N GLN A 59 3.28 -8.11 -0.62
CA GLN A 59 3.47 -9.53 -0.92
C GLN A 59 4.96 -9.86 -1.15
N ASP A 60 5.61 -9.11 -2.03
CA ASP A 60 7.02 -9.31 -2.36
C ASP A 60 7.91 -9.10 -1.14
N ALA A 61 7.62 -8.09 -0.33
CA ALA A 61 8.37 -7.82 0.89
C ALA A 61 8.19 -8.93 1.94
N ILE A 62 6.98 -9.49 2.06
CA ILE A 62 6.70 -10.61 2.97
C ILE A 62 7.52 -11.85 2.57
N VAL A 63 7.54 -12.18 1.27
CA VAL A 63 8.27 -13.34 0.74
C VAL A 63 9.78 -13.13 0.80
N SER A 64 10.24 -11.93 0.44
CA SER A 64 11.66 -11.58 0.40
C SER A 64 12.29 -11.46 1.79
N ASN A 65 11.48 -11.16 2.82
CA ASN A 65 11.96 -10.93 4.18
C ASN A 65 11.21 -11.79 5.22
N PRO A 66 11.35 -13.13 5.17
CA PRO A 66 10.57 -14.06 5.98
C PRO A 66 10.82 -13.93 7.49
N SER A 67 11.88 -13.24 7.90
CA SER A 67 12.21 -12.97 9.30
C SER A 67 11.61 -11.67 9.82
N SER A 68 10.92 -10.88 8.99
CA SER A 68 10.26 -9.66 9.42
C SER A 68 9.11 -9.95 10.40
N SER A 69 8.75 -8.94 11.21
CA SER A 69 7.59 -9.02 12.12
C SER A 69 6.31 -9.36 11.35
N VAL A 70 6.05 -8.63 10.26
CA VAL A 70 4.89 -8.84 9.39
C VAL A 70 4.88 -10.25 8.81
N SER A 71 6.00 -10.72 8.26
CA SER A 71 6.10 -12.07 7.69
C SER A 71 5.87 -13.17 8.73
N THR A 72 6.31 -12.95 9.98
CA THR A 72 6.04 -13.88 11.08
C THR A 72 4.57 -13.91 11.44
N GLN A 73 3.94 -12.74 11.62
CA GLN A 73 2.51 -12.66 11.93
C GLN A 73 1.64 -13.25 10.81
N VAL A 74 2.01 -13.04 9.56
CA VAL A 74 1.35 -13.65 8.40
C VAL A 74 1.53 -15.17 8.40
N ALA A 75 2.72 -15.68 8.64
CA ALA A 75 2.95 -17.13 8.74
C ALA A 75 2.17 -17.76 9.90
N ASP A 76 2.09 -17.06 11.03
CA ASP A 76 1.32 -17.51 12.18
C ASP A 76 -0.18 -17.50 11.85
N TYR A 77 -0.70 -16.45 11.21
CA TYR A 77 -2.08 -16.42 10.72
C TYR A 77 -2.38 -17.57 9.75
N LEU A 78 -1.48 -17.85 8.81
CA LEU A 78 -1.62 -18.95 7.84
C LEU A 78 -1.69 -20.33 8.51
N THR A 79 -0.99 -20.51 9.63
CA THR A 79 -0.88 -21.81 10.31
C THR A 79 -1.88 -22.02 11.43
N THR A 80 -2.36 -20.94 12.05
CA THR A 80 -3.23 -21.00 13.23
C THR A 80 -4.69 -20.70 12.92
N SER A 81 -4.97 -19.95 11.85
CA SER A 81 -6.34 -19.60 11.51
C SER A 81 -7.03 -20.73 10.76
N SER A 82 -8.22 -21.12 11.20
CA SER A 82 -8.96 -22.26 10.62
C SER A 82 -9.31 -22.10 9.15
N ASP A 83 -9.36 -20.85 8.67
CA ASP A 83 -9.74 -20.50 7.31
C ASP A 83 -8.56 -20.51 6.31
N THR A 84 -7.33 -20.59 6.80
CA THR A 84 -6.08 -20.67 6.00
C THR A 84 -5.34 -21.98 6.26
N SER A 85 -5.38 -22.49 7.49
CA SER A 85 -4.66 -23.70 7.90
C SER A 85 -5.06 -24.92 7.06
N SER A 86 -6.34 -25.02 6.68
CA SER A 86 -6.87 -26.09 5.84
C SER A 86 -6.30 -26.05 4.40
N LEU A 87 -6.01 -24.85 3.89
CA LEU A 87 -5.46 -24.62 2.55
C LEU A 87 -3.95 -24.89 2.49
N ILE A 88 -3.26 -24.83 3.63
CA ILE A 88 -1.82 -25.10 3.72
C ILE A 88 -1.49 -26.47 4.33
N THR A 89 -2.49 -27.30 4.64
CA THR A 89 -2.29 -28.62 5.28
C THR A 89 -1.38 -29.53 4.46
N ASP A 90 -1.53 -29.51 3.13
CA ASP A 90 -0.70 -30.28 2.20
C ASP A 90 0.77 -29.82 2.25
N TYR A 91 0.98 -28.52 2.47
CA TYR A 91 2.32 -27.95 2.63
C TYR A 91 2.93 -28.29 3.99
N LEU A 92 2.16 -28.21 5.08
CA LEU A 92 2.60 -28.52 6.44
C LEU A 92 2.90 -30.00 6.67
N SER A 93 2.33 -30.86 5.84
CA SER A 93 2.66 -32.30 5.82
C SER A 93 4.09 -32.57 5.32
N GLY A 94 4.71 -31.59 4.66
CA GLY A 94 6.15 -31.58 4.34
C GLY A 94 6.96 -30.82 5.40
N SER A 95 8.28 -31.06 5.45
CA SER A 95 9.23 -30.28 6.28
C SER A 95 9.43 -28.85 5.73
N GLY A 96 8.34 -28.10 5.62
CA GLY A 96 8.28 -26.78 5.05
C GLY A 96 8.91 -25.73 5.97
N THR A 97 9.74 -24.85 5.41
CA THR A 97 10.24 -23.66 6.12
C THR A 97 9.22 -22.52 6.06
N LYS A 98 9.33 -21.55 6.96
CA LYS A 98 8.49 -20.32 6.91
C LYS A 98 8.57 -19.61 5.56
N ALA A 99 9.76 -19.47 4.99
CA ALA A 99 9.95 -18.80 3.69
C ALA A 99 9.18 -19.49 2.56
N LYS A 100 9.24 -20.83 2.51
CA LYS A 100 8.50 -21.62 1.52
C LYS A 100 6.99 -21.59 1.77
N LEU A 101 6.55 -21.51 3.03
CA LEU A 101 5.12 -21.33 3.37
C LEU A 101 4.61 -20.00 2.83
N LEU A 102 5.34 -18.92 3.09
CA LEU A 102 4.99 -17.58 2.60
C LEU A 102 4.99 -17.54 1.07
N GLN A 103 5.98 -18.15 0.42
CA GLN A 103 6.02 -18.24 -1.04
C GLN A 103 4.83 -19.03 -1.61
N TYR A 104 4.48 -20.16 -0.99
CA TYR A 104 3.31 -20.96 -1.36
C TYR A 104 2.02 -20.14 -1.21
N ALA A 105 1.83 -19.51 -0.04
CA ALA A 105 0.64 -18.72 0.25
C ALA A 105 0.48 -17.55 -0.73
N MET A 106 1.58 -16.85 -1.02
CA MET A 106 1.57 -15.71 -1.94
C MET A 106 1.40 -16.10 -3.42
N SER A 107 1.68 -17.36 -3.77
CA SER A 107 1.42 -17.91 -5.11
C SER A 107 -0.02 -18.42 -5.27
N ASN A 108 -0.76 -18.57 -4.18
CA ASN A 108 -2.15 -19.02 -4.18
C ASN A 108 -3.09 -17.80 -4.02
N PRO A 109 -3.90 -17.46 -5.04
CA PRO A 109 -4.70 -16.23 -5.02
C PRO A 109 -5.72 -16.18 -3.87
N GLU A 110 -6.24 -17.31 -3.41
CA GLU A 110 -7.15 -17.37 -2.28
C GLU A 110 -6.44 -17.04 -0.96
N LEU A 111 -5.25 -17.64 -0.75
CA LEU A 111 -4.43 -17.36 0.43
C LEU A 111 -3.88 -15.93 0.41
N THR A 112 -3.42 -15.43 -0.74
CA THR A 112 -2.99 -14.04 -0.90
C THR A 112 -4.11 -13.09 -0.51
N SER A 113 -5.33 -13.28 -1.03
CA SER A 113 -6.49 -12.44 -0.69
C SER A 113 -6.79 -12.45 0.81
N LYS A 114 -6.76 -13.62 1.45
CA LYS A 114 -6.94 -13.75 2.90
C LYS A 114 -5.85 -13.02 3.69
N VAL A 115 -4.59 -13.15 3.27
CA VAL A 115 -3.48 -12.45 3.92
C VAL A 115 -3.59 -10.94 3.76
N MET A 116 -3.93 -10.44 2.57
CA MET A 116 -4.13 -8.99 2.36
C MET A 116 -5.29 -8.47 3.20
N SER A 117 -6.40 -9.23 3.29
CA SER A 117 -7.52 -8.89 4.17
C SER A 117 -7.13 -8.91 5.66
N TYR A 118 -6.30 -9.86 6.08
CA TYR A 118 -5.77 -9.93 7.45
C TYR A 118 -4.90 -8.71 7.76
N ILE A 119 -3.96 -8.36 6.88
CA ILE A 119 -3.10 -7.18 7.04
C ILE A 119 -3.96 -5.92 7.13
N SER A 120 -4.93 -5.74 6.22
CA SER A 120 -5.78 -4.54 6.19
C SER A 120 -6.68 -4.39 7.41
N SER A 121 -7.13 -5.51 7.99
CA SER A 121 -8.00 -5.52 9.17
C SER A 121 -7.24 -5.36 10.49
N ASN A 122 -5.90 -5.40 10.46
CA ASN A 122 -5.03 -5.25 11.64
C ASN A 122 -4.20 -3.96 11.52
N PRO A 123 -4.60 -2.86 12.17
CA PRO A 123 -3.99 -1.53 11.99
C PRO A 123 -2.48 -1.50 12.21
N ASP A 124 -1.98 -2.24 13.21
CA ASP A 124 -0.56 -2.29 13.53
C ASP A 124 0.23 -3.07 12.48
N ILE A 125 -0.33 -4.19 11.99
CA ILE A 125 0.28 -4.99 10.92
C ILE A 125 0.26 -4.21 9.62
N LEU A 126 -0.83 -3.52 9.31
CA LEU A 126 -0.94 -2.65 8.15
C LEU A 126 0.15 -1.57 8.16
N LYS A 127 0.31 -0.85 9.28
CA LYS A 127 1.38 0.15 9.44
C LYS A 127 2.77 -0.47 9.23
N GLN A 128 3.02 -1.62 9.83
CA GLN A 128 4.30 -2.33 9.67
C GLN A 128 4.52 -2.76 8.22
N ALA A 129 3.49 -3.23 7.52
CA ALA A 129 3.55 -3.66 6.13
C ALA A 129 3.82 -2.48 5.19
N MET A 130 3.16 -1.33 5.41
CA MET A 130 3.44 -0.10 4.66
C MET A 130 4.87 0.38 4.89
N SER A 131 5.31 0.41 6.16
CA SER A 131 6.68 0.78 6.50
C SER A 131 7.72 -0.15 5.87
N LEU A 132 7.42 -1.45 5.76
CA LEU A 132 8.30 -2.45 5.15
C LEU A 132 8.58 -2.16 3.67
N ILE A 133 7.65 -1.51 2.97
CA ILE A 133 7.79 -1.15 1.55
C ILE A 133 8.20 0.32 1.35
N GLY A 134 8.67 0.98 2.42
CA GLY A 134 9.22 2.33 2.38
C GLY A 134 8.16 3.43 2.33
N MET A 135 6.99 3.18 2.89
CA MET A 135 5.82 4.04 2.85
C MET A 135 5.46 4.58 4.25
#